data_AF-A0A4S7G071-F1
#
_entry.id   AF-A0A4S7G071-F1
#
_cell.length_a   1.000
_cell.length_b   1.000
_cell.length_c   1.000
_cell.angle_alpha   90.00
_cell.angle_beta   90.00
_cell.angle_gamma   90.00
#
_symmetry.space_group_name_H-M   'P 1'
#
loop_
_entity.id
_entity.type
_entity.pdbx_description
1 polymer ?
#
loop_
_entity_poly.entity_id
_entity_poly.type
_entity_poly.pdbx_seq_one_letter_code
_entity_poly.pdbx_strand_id
1 'polypeptide(L)'
;MTSKLTRERLQEIAEDGFLKHGESKELARMALAEKASEPVILYRERNPYNGLTTGWQELTENEFSFLKENAGENAEFLTLYRHAQPAPVIPDFKKLARELVVNLVDCGGLDEGVKEKYLEWVEKTCRAAMLATAPQEASDLT
;
A
#
# COMPACT_ATOMS: atom_id res chain seq x y z
N MET A 1 7.28 -15.55 28.89
CA MET A 1 7.24 -14.14 28.46
C MET A 1 6.53 -14.06 27.12
N THR A 2 5.20 -14.00 27.10
CA THR A 2 4.44 -13.74 25.86
C THR A 2 3.89 -12.32 25.96
N SER A 3 4.76 -11.34 25.65
CA SER A 3 4.26 -10.01 25.31
C SER A 3 3.36 -10.19 24.08
N LYS A 4 2.05 -10.03 24.26
CA LYS A 4 1.12 -9.98 23.13
C LYS A 4 1.39 -8.65 22.45
N LEU A 5 2.00 -8.68 21.27
CA LEU A 5 2.15 -7.51 20.43
C LEU A 5 0.75 -7.02 20.03
N THR A 6 0.25 -5.99 20.71
CA THR A 6 -1.10 -5.47 20.49
C THR A 6 -1.12 -4.40 19.40
N ARG A 7 -2.31 -4.10 18.86
CA ARG A 7 -2.50 -3.04 17.85
C ARG A 7 -2.02 -1.68 18.39
N GLU A 8 -2.30 -1.40 19.65
CA GLU A 8 -1.92 -0.15 20.32
C GLU A 8 -0.39 -0.04 20.47
N ARG A 9 0.29 -1.15 20.77
CA ARG A 9 1.76 -1.21 20.80
C ARG A 9 2.39 -1.00 19.43
N LEU A 10 1.81 -1.58 18.38
CA LEU A 10 2.27 -1.34 17.01
C LEU A 10 2.04 0.12 16.58
N GLN A 11 0.93 0.71 16.99
CA GLN A 11 0.61 2.12 16.69
C GLN A 11 1.60 3.07 17.37
N GLU A 12 1.92 2.84 18.65
CA GLU A 12 2.98 3.59 19.33
C GLU A 12 4.32 3.46 18.59
N ILE A 13 4.73 2.27 18.17
CA ILE A 13 5.99 2.08 17.41
C ILE A 13 5.94 2.81 16.05
N ALA A 14 4.80 2.77 15.38
CA ALA A 14 4.59 3.41 14.08
C ALA A 14 4.48 4.95 14.14
N GLU A 15 4.11 5.52 15.29
CA GLU A 15 3.80 6.95 15.44
C GLU A 15 4.81 7.68 16.35
N ASP A 16 5.13 7.13 17.53
CA ASP A 16 5.82 7.80 18.65
C ASP A 16 7.33 8.01 18.42
N GLY A 17 7.87 7.51 17.30
CA GLY A 17 9.18 7.96 16.80
C GLY A 17 10.37 7.67 17.71
N PHE A 18 10.25 6.80 18.73
CA PHE A 18 11.40 6.29 19.52
C PHE A 18 12.51 5.80 18.58
N LEU A 19 12.11 5.23 17.45
CA LEU A 19 12.94 4.97 16.29
C LEU A 19 12.83 6.17 15.33
N LYS A 20 13.92 6.94 15.22
CA LYS A 20 14.03 8.18 14.43
C LYS A 20 14.05 7.93 12.92
N HIS A 21 13.09 7.16 12.39
CA HIS A 21 13.07 6.57 11.05
C HIS A 21 13.99 5.35 10.94
N GLY A 22 13.38 4.19 10.71
CA GLY A 22 14.07 2.91 10.56
C GLY A 22 13.09 1.82 10.15
N GLU A 23 13.61 0.71 9.63
CA GLU A 23 12.84 -0.43 9.08
C GLU A 23 11.76 -0.93 10.04
N SER A 24 11.99 -0.87 11.35
CA SER A 24 11.02 -1.27 12.37
C SER A 24 9.74 -0.43 12.37
N LYS A 25 9.81 0.85 11.97
CA LYS A 25 8.63 1.72 11.86
C LYS A 25 7.76 1.30 10.68
N GLU A 26 8.40 0.95 9.56
CA GLU A 26 7.70 0.44 8.38
C GLU A 26 7.14 -0.97 8.64
N LEU A 27 7.89 -1.83 9.33
CA LEU A 27 7.40 -3.14 9.79
C LEU A 27 6.19 -3.02 10.71
N ALA A 28 6.18 -2.05 11.63
CA ALA A 28 5.03 -1.81 12.49
C ALA A 28 3.80 -1.36 11.70
N ARG A 29 3.96 -0.51 10.68
CA ARG A 29 2.87 -0.10 9.79
C ARG A 29 2.35 -1.25 8.93
N MET A 30 3.25 -2.07 8.38
CA MET A 30 2.85 -3.26 7.62
C MET A 30 2.05 -4.22 8.50
N ALA A 31 2.52 -4.49 9.73
CA ALA A 31 1.79 -5.33 10.68
C ALA A 31 0.43 -4.72 11.10
N LEU A 32 0.31 -3.39 11.17
CA LEU A 32 -0.97 -2.72 11.39
C LEU A 32 -1.92 -2.85 10.19
N ALA A 33 -1.39 -2.67 8.98
CA ALA A 33 -2.15 -2.80 7.74
C ALA A 33 -2.64 -4.24 7.55
N GLU A 34 -1.79 -5.23 7.80
CA GLU A 34 -2.14 -6.65 7.82
C GLU A 34 -3.30 -6.92 8.79
N LYS A 35 -3.20 -6.41 10.03
CA LYS A 35 -4.24 -6.57 11.05
C LYS A 35 -5.53 -5.81 10.73
N ALA A 36 -5.48 -4.81 9.86
CA ALA A 36 -6.65 -4.06 9.40
C ALA A 36 -7.24 -4.64 8.10
N SER A 37 -6.53 -5.55 7.42
CA SER A 37 -7.02 -6.19 6.20
C SER A 37 -8.17 -7.13 6.53
N GLU A 38 -9.25 -7.00 5.75
CA GLU A 38 -10.29 -8.01 5.71
C GLU A 38 -9.76 -9.28 5.02
N PRO A 39 -10.07 -10.48 5.53
CA PRO A 39 -9.71 -11.73 4.89
C PRO A 39 -10.57 -11.96 3.65
N VAL A 40 -9.93 -12.39 2.55
CA VAL A 40 -10.59 -12.89 1.35
C VAL A 40 -10.45 -14.39 1.35
N ILE A 41 -11.58 -15.09 1.26
CA ILE A 41 -11.59 -16.54 1.26
C ILE A 41 -11.75 -17.01 -0.18
N LEU A 42 -10.81 -17.81 -0.65
CA LEU A 42 -10.85 -18.46 -1.94
C LEU A 42 -11.28 -19.91 -1.80
N TYR A 43 -12.01 -20.39 -2.79
CA TYR A 43 -12.52 -21.74 -2.91
C TYR A 43 -12.17 -22.34 -4.27
N ARG A 44 -11.89 -23.63 -4.29
CA ARG A 44 -11.90 -24.46 -5.50
C ARG A 44 -12.22 -25.90 -5.15
N GLU A 45 -12.58 -26.67 -6.17
CA GLU A 45 -12.77 -28.12 -6.04
C GLU A 45 -11.70 -28.86 -6.81
N ARG A 46 -11.19 -29.95 -6.20
CA ARG A 46 -10.30 -30.90 -6.83
C ARG A 46 -11.07 -32.14 -7.26
N ASN A 47 -11.06 -32.45 -8.55
CA ASN A 47 -11.69 -33.65 -9.06
C ASN A 47 -10.96 -34.90 -8.50
N PRO A 48 -11.66 -35.82 -7.79
CA PRO A 48 -11.02 -36.95 -7.14
C PRO A 48 -10.51 -38.02 -8.12
N TYR A 49 -11.05 -38.06 -9.34
CA TYR A 49 -10.73 -39.10 -10.32
C TYR A 49 -9.49 -38.78 -11.15
N ASN A 50 -9.28 -37.50 -11.47
CA ASN A 50 -8.18 -37.06 -12.35
C ASN A 50 -7.28 -35.98 -11.74
N GLY A 51 -7.60 -35.47 -10.54
CA GLY A 51 -6.81 -34.46 -9.83
C GLY A 51 -6.87 -33.05 -10.40
N LEU A 52 -7.68 -32.80 -11.44
CA LEU A 52 -7.86 -31.47 -12.01
C LEU A 52 -8.61 -30.57 -11.03
N THR A 53 -8.19 -29.31 -10.93
CA THR A 53 -8.83 -28.32 -10.05
C THR A 53 -9.64 -27.30 -10.85
N THR A 54 -10.74 -26.83 -10.27
CA THR A 54 -11.39 -25.61 -10.76
C THR A 54 -10.51 -24.38 -10.50
N GLY A 55 -10.86 -23.25 -11.13
CA GLY A 55 -10.26 -21.96 -10.81
C GLY A 55 -10.66 -21.49 -9.41
N TRP A 56 -9.84 -20.66 -8.79
CA TRP A 56 -10.15 -20.05 -7.50
C TRP A 56 -11.31 -19.07 -7.63
N GLN A 57 -12.26 -19.16 -6.70
CA GLN A 57 -13.42 -18.27 -6.59
C GLN A 57 -13.43 -17.61 -5.22
N GLU A 58 -13.68 -16.30 -5.16
CA GLU A 58 -13.87 -15.58 -3.90
C GLU A 58 -15.22 -15.93 -3.28
N LEU A 59 -15.22 -16.20 -1.98
CA LEU A 59 -16.41 -16.46 -1.19
C LEU A 59 -16.70 -15.29 -0.27
N THR A 60 -17.98 -14.97 -0.13
CA THR A 60 -18.48 -14.19 1.00
C THR A 60 -18.43 -15.02 2.29
N GLU A 61 -18.51 -14.36 3.45
CA GLU A 61 -18.52 -15.02 4.76
C GLU A 61 -19.67 -16.03 4.91
N ASN A 62 -20.84 -15.71 4.37
CA ASN A 62 -22.02 -16.58 4.39
C ASN A 62 -21.82 -17.82 3.50
N GLU A 63 -21.27 -17.66 2.30
CA GLU A 63 -20.98 -18.77 1.39
C GLU A 63 -19.88 -19.67 1.96
N PHE A 64 -18.84 -19.08 2.55
CA PHE A 64 -17.81 -19.84 3.25
C PHE A 64 -18.38 -20.67 4.39
N SER A 65 -19.23 -20.08 5.24
CA SER A 65 -19.84 -20.79 6.36
C SER A 65 -20.69 -21.97 5.87
N PHE A 66 -21.50 -21.74 4.85
CA PHE A 66 -22.31 -22.81 4.24
C PHE A 66 -21.44 -23.91 3.63
N LEU A 67 -20.46 -23.56 2.79
CA LEU A 67 -19.61 -24.54 2.12
C LEU A 67 -18.72 -25.29 3.11
N LYS A 68 -18.22 -24.64 4.16
CA LYS A 68 -17.40 -25.30 5.18
C LYS A 68 -18.15 -26.43 5.89
N GLU A 69 -19.46 -26.31 6.05
CA GLU A 69 -20.30 -27.35 6.67
C GLU A 69 -20.79 -28.41 5.68
N ASN A 70 -20.90 -28.09 4.39
CA ASN A 70 -21.59 -28.92 3.40
C ASN A 70 -20.70 -29.45 2.27
N ALA A 71 -19.48 -28.93 2.10
CA ALA A 71 -18.61 -29.36 1.02
C ALA A 71 -17.93 -30.71 1.32
N GLY A 72 -17.68 -31.48 0.27
CA GLY A 72 -16.97 -32.75 0.36
C GLY A 72 -15.46 -32.57 0.57
N GLU A 73 -14.75 -33.68 0.79
CA GLU A 73 -13.28 -33.71 1.04
C GLU A 73 -12.42 -33.10 -0.07
N ASN A 74 -13.02 -32.88 -1.25
CA ASN A 74 -12.37 -32.32 -2.44
C ASN A 74 -12.37 -30.79 -2.47
N ALA A 75 -13.03 -30.14 -1.50
CA ALA A 75 -13.04 -28.69 -1.37
C ALA A 75 -11.74 -28.17 -0.76
N GLU A 76 -11.12 -27.21 -1.44
CA GLU A 76 -9.94 -26.52 -0.96
C GLU A 76 -10.28 -25.05 -0.69
N PHE A 77 -9.87 -24.58 0.49
CA PHE A 77 -10.04 -23.19 0.90
C PHE A 77 -8.68 -22.52 1.13
N LEU A 78 -8.56 -21.26 0.73
CA LEU A 78 -7.37 -20.45 0.95
C LEU A 78 -7.76 -19.06 1.43
N THR A 79 -7.28 -18.65 2.59
CA THR A 79 -7.48 -17.28 3.10
C THR A 79 -6.33 -16.39 2.69
N LEU A 80 -6.63 -15.29 1.99
CA LEU A 80 -5.68 -14.25 1.61
C LEU A 80 -5.99 -12.95 2.37
N TYR A 81 -4.96 -12.19 2.73
CA TYR A 81 -5.10 -10.86 3.30
C TYR A 81 -4.66 -9.82 2.28
N ARG A 82 -5.62 -9.04 1.77
CA ARG A 82 -5.36 -7.97 0.80
C ARG A 82 -4.59 -6.86 1.49
N HIS A 83 -3.29 -6.81 1.22
CA HIS A 83 -2.51 -5.64 1.58
C HIS A 83 -2.76 -4.58 0.50
N ALA A 84 -3.34 -3.45 0.89
CA ALA A 84 -3.27 -2.26 0.07
C ALA A 84 -1.78 -1.95 -0.13
N GLN A 85 -1.32 -2.00 -1.39
CA GLN A 85 0.01 -1.48 -1.73
C GLN A 85 0.07 -0.05 -1.18
N PRO A 86 1.11 0.35 -0.43
CA PRO A 86 1.24 1.72 0.01
C PRO A 86 1.15 2.61 -1.23
N ALA A 87 0.15 3.50 -1.26
CA ALA A 87 -0.01 4.44 -2.35
C ALA A 87 1.34 5.12 -2.57
N PRO A 88 1.79 5.29 -3.84
CA PRO A 88 3.03 5.99 -4.11
C PRO A 88 3.06 7.27 -3.28
N VAL A 89 4.08 7.43 -2.44
CA VAL A 89 4.23 8.64 -1.61
C VAL A 89 4.51 9.76 -2.58
N ILE A 90 3.46 10.45 -3.01
CA ILE A 90 3.57 11.64 -3.85
C ILE A 90 4.11 12.73 -2.91
N PRO A 91 5.34 13.21 -3.12
CA PRO A 91 5.87 14.30 -2.32
C PRO A 91 4.96 15.52 -2.43
N ASP A 92 4.85 16.33 -1.38
CA ASP A 92 4.21 17.64 -1.49
C ASP A 92 5.09 18.53 -2.38
N PHE A 93 4.81 18.50 -3.69
CA PHE A 93 5.57 19.22 -4.70
C PHE A 93 5.52 20.73 -4.49
N LYS A 94 4.43 21.25 -3.91
CA LYS A 94 4.30 22.66 -3.60
C LYS A 94 5.23 23.05 -2.46
N LYS A 95 5.40 22.17 -1.45
CA LYS A 95 6.40 22.35 -0.39
C LYS A 95 7.83 22.29 -0.94
N LEU A 96 8.16 21.29 -1.76
CA LEU A 96 9.48 21.16 -2.39
C LEU A 96 9.83 22.36 -3.27
N ALA A 97 8.88 22.82 -4.09
CA ALA A 97 9.06 24.01 -4.92
C ALA A 97 9.36 25.25 -4.07
N ARG A 98 8.65 25.42 -2.95
CA ARG A 98 8.88 26.52 -1.99
C ARG A 98 10.26 26.46 -1.36
N GLU A 99 10.69 25.31 -0.87
CA GLU A 99 12.03 25.16 -0.29
C GLU A 99 13.13 25.47 -1.31
N LEU A 100 12.99 24.99 -2.54
CA LEU A 100 13.96 25.26 -3.61
C LEU A 100 14.04 26.77 -3.94
N VAL A 101 12.88 27.41 -4.15
CA VAL A 101 12.81 28.82 -4.54
C VAL A 101 13.25 29.75 -3.41
N VAL A 102 12.93 29.44 -2.15
CA VAL A 102 13.40 30.22 -0.99
C VAL A 102 14.93 30.21 -0.91
N ASN A 103 15.55 29.03 -1.07
CA ASN A 103 17.02 28.94 -1.11
C ASN A 103 17.65 29.76 -2.26
N LEU A 104 16.97 29.89 -3.40
CA LEU A 104 17.43 30.71 -4.54
C LEU A 104 17.27 32.22 -4.30
N VAL A 105 16.20 32.64 -3.61
CA VAL A 105 15.98 34.04 -3.20
C VAL A 105 17.05 34.47 -2.20
N ASP A 106 17.43 33.59 -1.27
CA ASP A 106 18.48 33.86 -0.27
C ASP A 106 19.88 34.04 -0.90
N CYS A 107 20.11 33.51 -2.10
CA CYS A 107 21.31 33.78 -2.91
C CYS A 107 21.26 35.11 -3.70
N GLY A 108 20.22 35.93 -3.50
CA GLY A 108 20.04 37.22 -4.18
C GLY A 108 19.62 37.13 -5.65
N GLY A 109 19.12 35.97 -6.09
CA GLY A 109 18.91 35.66 -7.52
C GLY A 109 17.51 35.90 -8.08
N LEU A 110 16.52 36.31 -7.27
CA LEU A 110 15.11 36.32 -7.70
C LEU A 110 14.34 37.54 -7.15
N ASP A 111 13.65 38.28 -8.04
CA ASP A 111 12.60 39.23 -7.63
C ASP A 111 11.27 38.51 -7.33
N GLU A 112 10.38 39.15 -6.57
CA GLU A 112 9.08 38.55 -6.15
C GLU A 112 8.16 38.19 -7.34
N GLY A 113 8.26 38.87 -8.49
CA GLY A 113 7.48 38.55 -9.69
C GLY A 113 8.01 37.32 -10.46
N VAL A 114 9.28 36.98 -10.30
CA VAL A 114 9.91 35.78 -10.89
C VAL A 114 9.69 34.53 -10.02
N LYS A 115 9.59 34.74 -8.70
CA LYS A 115 9.39 33.69 -7.69
C LYS A 115 8.16 32.82 -7.94
N GLU A 116 7.01 33.43 -8.21
CA GLU A 116 5.76 32.68 -8.43
C GLU A 116 5.81 31.82 -9.69
N LYS A 117 6.39 32.35 -10.78
CA LYS A 117 6.57 31.60 -12.03
C LYS A 117 7.49 30.40 -11.86
N TYR A 118 8.54 30.56 -11.04
CA TYR A 118 9.48 29.49 -10.76
C TYR A 118 8.86 28.40 -9.88
N LEU A 119 8.03 28.77 -8.90
CA LEU A 119 7.28 27.82 -8.07
C LEU A 119 6.37 26.94 -8.93
N GLU A 120 5.58 27.55 -9.82
CA GLU A 120 4.67 26.84 -10.71
C GLU A 120 5.44 25.91 -11.66
N TRP A 121 6.57 26.38 -12.21
CA TRP A 121 7.41 25.58 -13.09
C TRP A 121 8.03 24.36 -12.38
N VAL A 122 8.55 24.54 -11.16
CA VAL A 122 9.14 23.44 -10.36
C VAL A 122 8.06 22.43 -9.99
N GLU A 123 6.89 22.87 -9.51
CA GLU A 123 5.79 21.98 -9.14
C GLU A 123 5.35 21.12 -10.36
N LYS A 124 5.14 21.75 -11.51
CA LYS A 124 4.73 21.07 -12.74
C LYS A 124 5.77 20.08 -13.23
N THR A 125 7.04 20.43 -13.16
CA THR A 125 8.16 19.59 -13.65
C THR A 125 8.38 18.40 -12.74
N CYS A 126 8.36 18.59 -11.41
CA CYS A 126 8.47 17.49 -10.45
C CYS A 126 7.30 16.51 -10.56
N ARG A 127 6.07 17.02 -10.73
CA ARG A 127 4.89 16.18 -10.96
C ARG A 127 5.01 15.36 -12.24
N ALA A 128 5.45 15.98 -13.34
CA ALA A 128 5.61 15.29 -14.62
C ALA A 128 6.69 14.20 -14.56
N ALA A 129 7.84 14.48 -13.94
CA ALA A 129 8.92 13.51 -13.79
C ALA A 129 8.48 12.29 -12.96
N MET A 130 7.78 12.49 -11.85
CA MET A 130 7.32 11.39 -10.99
C MET A 130 6.20 10.56 -11.63
N LEU A 131 5.33 11.18 -12.45
CA LEU A 131 4.33 10.44 -13.22
C LEU A 131 4.95 9.60 -14.35
N ALA A 132 6.12 9.99 -14.87
CA ALA A 132 6.85 9.22 -15.88
C ALA A 132 7.56 7.98 -15.30
N THR A 133 7.85 7.97 -14.00
CA THR A 133 8.54 6.87 -13.28
C THR A 133 7.60 5.95 -12.48
N ALA A 134 6.31 6.28 -12.36
CA ALA A 134 5.34 5.35 -11.79
C ALA A 134 5.29 4.07 -12.66
N PRO A 135 5.31 2.87 -12.07
CA PRO A 135 5.12 1.63 -12.83
C PRO A 135 3.81 1.76 -13.61
N GLN A 136 3.88 1.74 -14.95
CA GLN A 136 2.67 1.53 -15.72
C GLN A 136 2.18 0.14 -15.34
N GLU A 137 0.99 0.06 -14.75
CA GLU A 137 0.33 -1.23 -14.57
C GLU A 137 0.35 -1.92 -15.93
N ALA A 138 1.06 -3.05 -15.99
CA ALA A 138 1.15 -3.87 -17.17
C ALA A 138 -0.24 -4.47 -17.42
N SER A 139 -1.08 -3.69 -18.08
CA SER A 139 -2.27 -4.14 -18.78
C SER A 139 -1.82 -4.88 -20.05
N ASP A 140 -1.12 -5.99 -19.87
CA ASP A 140 -0.93 -7.00 -20.90
C ASP A 140 -1.52 -8.31 -20.38
N LEU A 141 -2.84 -8.38 -20.46
CA LEU A 141 -3.60 -9.62 -20.49
C LEU A 141 -4.46 -9.57 -21.76
N THR A 142 -3.90 -10.10 -22.85
CA THR A 142 -4.64 -10.64 -23.99
C THR A 142 -3.97 -11.91 -24.46
#